data_AF-A0A7V3SDJ5-F1
#
_entry.id   AF-A0A7V3SDJ5-F1
#
_cell.length_a   1.000
_cell.length_b   1.000
_cell.length_c   1.000
_cell.angle_alpha   90.00
_cell.angle_beta   90.00
_cell.angle_gamma   90.00
#
_symmetry.space_group_name_H-M   'P 1'
#
loop_
_entity.id
_entity.type
_entity.pdbx_description
1 polymer ?
#
loop_
_entity_poly.entity_id
_entity_poly.type
_entity_poly.pdbx_seq_one_letter_code
_entity_poly.pdbx_strand_id
1 'polypeptide(L)'
;MKRILLAMLLAGILAMVPAMALAESVSDPVIQCLPSCPPTPGDPSSGGITPVVYPDNPRCSDVGDCGNSLKIECEKQPWYKDCSWWSWCDCCDCLIKDGTYTSPDGEFTVTIDASPDGKYFSWQSNIPVCYVIVKGGNQGANVYFYDGATEDGELHAPPNVHWKWWFCKTGGVPEISHIIFCYEEPVPPVPEFPTLTLIGVGIVGLGGFAWFRLRRPKGTTENIEL
;
A
#
# COMPACT_ATOMS: atom_id res chain seq x y z
N MET A 1 73.12 -0.50 34.30
CA MET A 1 71.87 0.09 34.82
C MET A 1 71.34 1.30 34.02
N LYS A 2 72.18 2.22 33.53
CA LYS A 2 71.71 3.41 32.76
C LYS A 2 71.01 3.14 31.41
N ARG A 3 71.19 1.97 30.79
CA ARG A 3 70.57 1.63 29.50
C ARG A 3 69.15 1.04 29.61
N ILE A 4 68.75 0.57 30.80
CA ILE A 4 67.42 -0.01 31.04
C ILE A 4 66.41 1.08 31.40
N LEU A 5 66.86 2.16 32.08
CA LEU A 5 65.99 3.29 32.43
C LEU A 5 65.58 4.13 31.20
N LEU A 6 66.42 4.21 30.17
CA LEU A 6 66.13 4.98 28.96
C LEU A 6 65.11 4.27 28.05
N ALA A 7 65.09 2.93 28.07
CA ALA A 7 64.12 2.14 27.30
C ALA A 7 62.70 2.23 27.89
N MET A 8 62.56 2.37 29.21
CA MET A 8 61.25 2.58 29.85
C MET A 8 60.72 4.01 29.69
N LEU A 9 61.60 5.00 29.53
CA LEU A 9 61.19 6.40 29.27
C LEU A 9 60.75 6.64 27.82
N LEU A 10 61.25 5.84 26.87
CA LEU A 10 60.80 5.88 25.46
C LEU A 10 59.53 5.06 25.20
N ALA A 11 59.25 4.02 26.01
CA ALA A 11 57.98 3.29 25.93
C ALA A 11 56.79 4.06 26.57
N GLY A 12 57.06 5.03 27.45
CA GLY A 12 56.02 5.84 28.11
C GLY A 12 55.47 7.00 27.28
N ILE A 13 56.13 7.39 26.18
CA ILE A 13 55.72 8.55 25.36
C ILE A 13 54.82 8.13 24.17
N LEU A 14 54.66 6.83 23.92
CA LEU A 14 53.80 6.32 22.82
C LEU A 14 52.36 5.94 23.26
N ALA A 15 51.96 6.27 24.50
CA ALA A 15 50.63 5.95 25.03
C ALA A 15 49.74 7.20 25.26
N MET A 16 50.07 8.33 24.65
CA MET A 16 49.23 9.54 24.65
C MET A 16 49.10 10.11 23.25
N VAL A 17 48.59 9.29 22.32
CA VAL A 17 47.79 9.85 21.23
C VAL A 17 46.37 9.90 21.77
N PRO A 18 45.81 11.06 22.17
CA PRO A 18 44.38 11.16 22.21
C PRO A 18 43.93 10.88 20.78
N ALA A 19 43.18 9.81 20.60
CA ALA A 19 42.29 9.69 19.46
C ALA A 19 41.30 10.86 19.55
N MET A 20 41.73 12.04 19.13
CA MET A 20 40.86 13.05 18.58
C MET A 20 40.36 12.48 17.26
N ALA A 21 39.48 11.47 17.37
CA ALA A 21 38.36 11.43 16.47
C ALA A 21 37.65 12.77 16.70
N LEU A 22 37.90 13.70 15.81
CA LEU A 22 36.91 14.72 15.50
C LEU A 22 35.67 13.93 15.10
N ALA A 23 34.86 13.56 16.09
CA ALA A 23 33.44 13.66 15.91
C ALA A 23 33.26 15.14 15.60
N GLU A 24 33.27 15.46 14.32
CA GLU A 24 32.41 16.51 13.83
C GLU A 24 31.05 16.11 14.38
N SER A 25 30.72 16.64 15.57
CA SER A 25 29.36 17.02 15.82
C SER A 25 29.11 18.06 14.73
N VAL A 26 28.75 17.56 13.56
CA VAL A 26 27.76 18.21 12.75
C VAL A 26 26.63 18.36 13.75
N SER A 27 26.63 19.50 14.43
CA SER A 27 25.40 20.10 14.85
C SER A 27 24.66 20.15 13.53
N ASP A 28 23.87 19.12 13.27
CA ASP A 28 22.90 19.14 12.18
C ASP A 28 22.36 20.55 12.26
N PRO A 29 22.48 21.35 11.19
CA PRO A 29 21.83 22.64 11.20
C PRO A 29 20.43 22.28 11.66
N VAL A 30 20.03 22.80 12.83
CA VAL A 30 18.65 22.71 13.26
C VAL A 30 17.98 23.42 12.11
N ILE A 31 17.51 22.64 11.14
CA ILE A 31 16.68 23.10 10.06
C ILE A 31 15.44 23.42 10.85
N GLN A 32 15.44 24.64 11.38
CA GLN A 32 14.26 25.32 11.86
C GLN A 32 13.47 25.52 10.59
N CYS A 33 12.82 24.43 10.19
CA CYS A 33 11.72 24.45 9.29
C CYS A 33 10.76 25.46 9.88
N LEU A 34 10.76 26.64 9.25
CA LEU A 34 9.70 27.62 9.31
C LEU A 34 8.36 26.87 9.21
N PRO A 35 7.24 27.46 9.67
CA PRO A 35 5.93 26.80 9.77
C PRO A 35 5.33 26.25 8.46
N SER A 36 6.10 26.14 7.37
CA SER A 36 5.71 25.68 6.04
C SER A 36 6.71 24.74 5.36
N CYS A 37 7.55 24.00 6.09
CA CYS A 37 8.33 22.95 5.40
C CYS A 37 7.36 21.96 4.76
N PRO A 38 7.47 21.74 3.43
CA PRO A 38 6.63 20.75 2.77
C PRO A 38 6.90 19.39 3.40
N PRO A 39 5.87 18.58 3.66
CA PRO A 39 6.09 17.26 4.22
C PRO A 39 6.95 16.44 3.25
N THR A 40 7.93 15.74 3.79
CA THR A 40 8.82 14.87 3.01
C THR A 40 8.17 13.51 2.80
N PRO A 41 8.26 12.90 1.60
CA PRO A 41 7.71 11.56 1.36
C PRO A 41 8.30 10.45 2.23
N GLY A 42 9.52 10.64 2.74
CA GLY A 42 10.31 9.61 3.39
C GLY A 42 10.94 8.66 2.37
N ASP A 43 11.25 7.44 2.79
CA ASP A 43 12.01 6.49 2.00
C ASP A 43 11.12 5.76 0.96
N PRO A 44 11.68 5.25 -0.15
CA PRO A 44 10.94 4.40 -1.06
C PRO A 44 10.47 3.09 -0.41
N SER A 45 9.42 2.48 -0.95
CA SER A 45 9.02 1.12 -0.57
C SER A 45 10.09 0.08 -0.97
N SER A 46 9.94 -1.17 -0.50
CA SER A 46 10.83 -2.27 -0.87
C SER A 46 10.80 -2.59 -2.36
N GLY A 47 9.68 -2.33 -3.04
CA GLY A 47 9.54 -2.34 -4.51
C GLY A 47 10.20 -1.16 -5.23
N GLY A 48 10.80 -0.22 -4.50
CA GLY A 48 11.47 0.96 -5.04
C GLY A 48 10.53 2.11 -5.41
N ILE A 49 9.26 2.06 -4.98
CA ILE A 49 8.29 3.11 -5.27
C ILE A 49 8.48 4.26 -4.29
N THR A 50 8.82 5.44 -4.82
CA THR A 50 8.88 6.66 -4.01
C THR A 50 7.46 7.22 -3.83
N PRO A 51 6.95 7.38 -2.60
CA PRO A 51 5.60 7.90 -2.40
C PRO A 51 5.51 9.39 -2.76
N VAL A 52 4.28 9.86 -2.99
CA VAL A 52 3.95 11.29 -3.07
C VAL A 52 3.18 11.68 -1.83
N VAL A 53 3.61 12.76 -1.15
CA VAL A 53 2.87 13.26 0.00
C VAL A 53 1.69 14.12 -0.43
N TYR A 54 0.54 13.82 0.15
CA TYR A 54 -0.63 14.68 0.11
C TYR A 54 -0.81 15.32 1.50
N PRO A 55 -0.95 16.66 1.59
CA PRO A 55 -1.03 17.36 2.88
C PRO A 55 -2.30 17.06 3.67
N ASP A 56 -3.34 16.55 3.00
CA ASP A 56 -4.62 16.19 3.58
C ASP A 56 -4.78 14.67 3.66
N ASN A 57 -6.01 14.22 3.91
CA ASN A 57 -6.39 12.82 3.96
C ASN A 57 -7.12 12.42 2.68
N PRO A 58 -6.44 12.30 1.52
CA PRO A 58 -7.10 12.01 0.25
C PRO A 58 -7.83 10.67 0.30
N ARG A 59 -8.90 10.58 -0.47
CA ARG A 59 -9.61 9.37 -0.84
C ARG A 59 -9.11 8.91 -2.22
N CYS A 60 -9.50 7.71 -2.64
CA CYS A 60 -9.10 7.20 -3.95
C CYS A 60 -9.48 8.17 -5.09
N SER A 61 -10.67 8.77 -5.01
CA SER A 61 -11.21 9.75 -5.96
C SER A 61 -10.45 11.07 -6.03
N ASP A 62 -9.66 11.41 -5.00
CA ASP A 62 -8.90 12.67 -4.96
C ASP A 62 -7.53 12.52 -5.65
N VAL A 63 -7.05 11.27 -5.78
CA VAL A 63 -5.75 10.92 -6.37
C VAL A 63 -5.90 10.56 -7.85
N GLY A 64 -6.97 9.82 -8.19
CA GLY A 64 -7.22 9.32 -9.53
C GLY A 64 -8.53 8.55 -9.62
N ASP A 65 -8.79 7.95 -10.78
CA ASP A 65 -9.93 7.06 -10.98
C ASP A 65 -9.41 5.62 -11.05
N CYS A 66 -9.63 4.86 -9.98
CA CYS A 66 -9.27 3.44 -9.88
C CYS A 66 -10.47 2.62 -9.40
N GLY A 67 -11.69 2.99 -9.79
CA GLY A 67 -12.90 2.19 -9.54
C GLY A 67 -13.29 2.08 -8.06
N ASN A 68 -12.69 1.13 -7.35
CA ASN A 68 -13.09 0.72 -6.00
C ASN A 68 -12.04 1.08 -4.92
N SER A 69 -12.46 0.98 -3.66
CA SER A 69 -11.58 1.22 -2.53
C SER A 69 -11.86 0.30 -1.34
N LEU A 70 -10.81 -0.25 -0.74
CA LEU A 70 -10.86 -0.91 0.56
C LEU A 70 -10.12 -0.05 1.59
N LYS A 71 -10.86 0.42 2.61
CA LYS A 71 -10.29 1.16 3.74
C LYS A 71 -10.09 0.23 4.93
N ILE A 72 -8.86 0.15 5.42
CA ILE A 72 -8.50 -0.54 6.65
C ILE A 72 -8.26 0.52 7.72
N GLU A 73 -9.02 0.43 8.81
CA GLU A 73 -8.87 1.27 9.98
C GLU A 73 -8.21 0.47 11.10
N CYS A 74 -7.47 1.16 11.96
CA CYS A 74 -6.95 0.56 13.16
C CYS A 74 -8.07 0.02 14.07
N GLU A 75 -7.82 -1.11 14.73
CA GLU A 75 -8.77 -1.66 15.70
C GLU A 75 -8.69 -0.85 17.01
N LYS A 76 -9.80 -0.25 17.41
CA LYS A 76 -9.89 0.44 18.70
C LYS A 76 -9.86 -0.59 19.84
N GLN A 77 -8.85 -0.50 20.69
CA GLN A 77 -8.74 -1.39 21.84
C GLN A 77 -9.92 -1.18 22.84
N PRO A 78 -10.52 -2.23 23.43
CA PRO A 78 -11.70 -2.10 24.30
C PRO A 78 -11.49 -1.26 25.57
N TRP A 79 -10.26 -1.20 26.06
CA TRP A 79 -9.88 -0.42 27.25
C TRP A 79 -9.64 1.06 26.92
N TYR A 80 -9.79 1.44 25.66
CA TYR A 80 -9.45 2.76 25.15
C TYR A 80 -10.58 3.78 25.40
N LYS A 81 -10.53 4.43 26.57
CA LYS A 81 -11.39 5.59 26.89
C LYS A 81 -10.71 6.87 26.43
N ASP A 82 -11.34 7.55 25.49
CA ASP A 82 -11.07 8.93 25.08
C ASP A 82 -9.64 9.22 24.60
N CYS A 83 -9.43 9.09 23.29
CA CYS A 83 -8.46 9.94 22.57
C CYS A 83 -8.99 11.39 22.57
N SER A 84 -9.07 11.99 23.76
CA SER A 84 -9.48 13.37 23.91
C SER A 84 -8.38 14.25 23.33
N TRP A 85 -8.83 15.29 22.62
CA TRP A 85 -8.23 16.48 22.01
C TRP A 85 -6.78 16.95 22.31
N TRP A 86 -6.02 16.32 23.22
CA TRP A 86 -4.69 16.74 23.67
C TRP A 86 -3.54 15.79 23.28
N SER A 87 -3.81 14.60 22.76
CA SER A 87 -2.76 13.63 22.38
C SER A 87 -2.65 13.45 20.87
N TRP A 88 -2.14 14.48 20.19
CA TRP A 88 -1.92 14.49 18.74
C TRP A 88 -0.56 13.93 18.32
N CYS A 89 0.25 13.45 19.27
CA CYS A 89 1.67 13.20 19.05
C CYS A 89 2.16 11.77 19.19
N ASP A 90 1.44 10.90 19.91
CA ASP A 90 1.97 9.55 20.14
C ASP A 90 0.97 8.50 20.65
N CYS A 91 -0.32 8.81 20.85
CA CYS A 91 -1.19 7.84 21.52
C CYS A 91 -2.64 7.97 21.06
N CYS A 92 -3.03 7.16 20.08
CA CYS A 92 -3.95 6.09 20.40
C CYS A 92 -3.29 4.81 19.89
N ASP A 93 -3.14 3.81 20.76
CA ASP A 93 -2.53 2.50 20.51
C ASP A 93 -3.44 1.68 19.56
N CYS A 94 -3.65 2.23 18.37
CA CYS A 94 -4.53 1.75 17.33
C CYS A 94 -3.62 1.38 16.16
N LEU A 95 -2.93 0.26 16.38
CA LEU A 95 -2.05 -0.31 15.37
C LEU A 95 -2.91 -1.05 14.33
N ILE A 96 -2.56 -0.90 13.07
CA ILE A 96 -2.99 -1.86 12.05
C ILE A 96 -2.49 -3.25 12.48
N LYS A 97 -3.35 -4.25 12.35
CA LYS A 97 -3.03 -5.63 12.71
C LYS A 97 -2.70 -6.43 11.47
N ASP A 98 -1.85 -7.43 11.66
CA ASP A 98 -1.61 -8.44 10.66
C ASP A 98 -2.91 -9.18 10.38
N GLY A 99 -3.13 -9.52 9.12
CA GLY A 99 -4.31 -10.30 8.75
C GLY A 99 -4.74 -10.11 7.32
N THR A 100 -5.79 -10.85 6.97
CA THR A 100 -6.44 -10.74 5.66
C THR A 100 -7.71 -9.92 5.80
N TYR A 101 -7.80 -8.90 4.97
CA TYR A 101 -8.93 -7.99 4.85
C TYR A 101 -9.61 -8.23 3.51
N THR A 102 -10.94 -8.19 3.52
CA THR A 102 -11.77 -8.45 2.34
C THR A 102 -12.68 -7.25 2.11
N SER A 103 -12.86 -6.88 0.85
CA SER A 103 -13.86 -5.88 0.45
C SER A 103 -15.28 -6.32 0.79
N PRO A 104 -16.24 -5.39 0.92
CA PRO A 104 -17.63 -5.73 1.24
C PRO A 104 -18.30 -6.67 0.23
N ASP A 105 -17.89 -6.64 -1.04
CA ASP A 105 -18.35 -7.52 -2.11
C ASP A 105 -17.69 -8.91 -2.09
N GLY A 106 -16.59 -9.09 -1.36
CA GLY A 106 -15.85 -10.35 -1.30
C GLY A 106 -14.84 -10.55 -2.43
N GLU A 107 -14.73 -9.63 -3.39
CA GLU A 107 -13.91 -9.82 -4.59
C GLU A 107 -12.44 -9.47 -4.36
N PHE A 108 -12.17 -8.41 -3.61
CA PHE A 108 -10.81 -7.98 -3.27
C PHE A 108 -10.41 -8.52 -1.90
N THR A 109 -9.27 -9.19 -1.84
CA THR A 109 -8.61 -9.62 -0.62
C THR A 109 -7.19 -9.10 -0.59
N VAL A 110 -6.77 -8.62 0.59
CA VAL A 110 -5.41 -8.17 0.84
C VAL A 110 -4.95 -8.70 2.18
N THR A 111 -3.74 -9.26 2.21
CA THR A 111 -3.05 -9.64 3.43
C THR A 111 -2.06 -8.55 3.81
N ILE A 112 -2.08 -8.15 5.07
CA ILE A 112 -1.18 -7.16 5.68
C ILE A 112 -0.25 -7.86 6.66
N ASP A 113 1.03 -7.52 6.56
CA ASP A 113 2.10 -7.88 7.50
C ASP A 113 2.69 -6.58 8.07
N ALA A 114 2.23 -6.18 9.25
CA ALA A 114 2.62 -4.93 9.91
C ALA A 114 3.86 -5.14 10.78
N SER A 115 4.75 -4.14 10.80
CA SER A 115 5.91 -4.18 11.69
C SER A 115 5.46 -4.15 13.16
N PRO A 116 6.22 -4.72 14.11
CA PRO A 116 5.86 -4.72 15.53
C PRO A 116 5.69 -3.32 16.15
N ASP A 117 6.31 -2.31 15.55
CA ASP A 117 6.17 -0.91 15.95
C ASP A 117 5.06 -0.15 15.19
N GLY A 118 4.33 -0.83 14.29
CA GLY A 118 3.19 -0.30 13.53
C GLY A 118 3.50 0.84 12.57
N LYS A 119 4.78 1.08 12.27
CA LYS A 119 5.25 2.17 11.40
C LYS A 119 5.36 1.79 9.94
N TYR A 120 5.57 0.50 9.70
CA TYR A 120 5.75 -0.06 8.38
C TYR A 120 4.78 -1.22 8.20
N PHE A 121 4.45 -1.52 6.95
CA PHE A 121 3.75 -2.75 6.61
C PHE A 121 4.12 -3.21 5.21
N SER A 122 3.90 -4.49 4.97
CA SER A 122 3.87 -5.08 3.65
C SER A 122 2.47 -5.58 3.34
N TRP A 123 2.17 -5.68 2.05
CA TRP A 123 0.86 -6.14 1.61
C TRP A 123 0.97 -7.08 0.41
N GLN A 124 -0.02 -7.95 0.27
CA GLN A 124 -0.22 -8.81 -0.90
C GLN A 124 -1.71 -8.94 -1.20
N SER A 125 -2.13 -8.80 -2.45
CA SER A 125 -3.54 -8.84 -2.88
C SER A 125 -3.80 -9.86 -3.97
N ASN A 126 -5.07 -10.24 -4.13
CA ASN A 126 -5.53 -11.11 -5.22
C ASN A 126 -5.85 -10.36 -6.53
N ILE A 127 -6.07 -9.04 -6.47
CA ILE A 127 -6.34 -8.16 -7.61
C ILE A 127 -5.27 -7.06 -7.67
N PRO A 128 -4.80 -6.66 -8.86
CA PRO A 128 -3.90 -5.54 -9.04
C PRO A 128 -4.38 -4.24 -8.39
N VAL A 129 -3.50 -3.59 -7.64
CA VAL A 129 -3.75 -2.31 -6.97
C VAL A 129 -3.20 -1.17 -7.83
N CYS A 130 -3.93 -0.07 -7.99
CA CYS A 130 -3.42 1.12 -8.68
C CYS A 130 -2.61 2.00 -7.73
N TYR A 131 -3.09 2.21 -6.50
CA TYR A 131 -2.36 2.97 -5.50
C TYR A 131 -2.77 2.64 -4.08
N VAL A 132 -1.82 2.81 -3.17
CA VAL A 132 -1.99 2.62 -1.72
C VAL A 132 -1.78 3.95 -1.01
N ILE A 133 -2.76 4.36 -0.21
CA ILE A 133 -2.73 5.59 0.58
C ILE A 133 -2.48 5.21 2.05
N VAL A 134 -1.35 5.66 2.60
CA VAL A 134 -0.91 5.34 3.96
C VAL A 134 -0.96 6.60 4.83
N LYS A 135 -1.72 6.53 5.93
CA LYS A 135 -1.97 7.67 6.82
C LYS A 135 -1.46 7.40 8.21
N GLY A 136 -0.78 8.39 8.77
CA GLY A 136 -0.27 8.38 10.14
C GLY A 136 0.15 9.79 10.55
N GLY A 137 0.22 10.04 11.85
CA GLY A 137 0.60 11.34 12.39
C GLY A 137 -0.28 12.51 11.90
N ASN A 138 0.33 13.67 11.68
CA ASN A 138 -0.37 14.92 11.33
C ASN A 138 0.09 15.56 10.00
N GLN A 139 0.88 14.84 9.20
CA GLN A 139 1.51 15.37 7.98
C GLN A 139 0.72 15.08 6.70
N GLY A 140 -0.43 14.43 6.82
CA GLY A 140 -1.25 13.99 5.69
C GLY A 140 -1.02 12.52 5.37
N ALA A 141 -0.84 12.19 4.09
CA ALA A 141 -0.77 10.81 3.61
C ALA A 141 0.35 10.61 2.58
N ASN A 142 1.00 9.45 2.63
CA ASN A 142 1.84 8.96 1.54
C ASN A 142 0.96 8.20 0.54
N VAL A 143 1.16 8.46 -0.74
CA VAL A 143 0.49 7.75 -1.83
C VAL A 143 1.53 7.04 -2.69
N TYR A 144 1.43 5.72 -2.76
CA TYR A 144 2.28 4.86 -3.57
C TYR A 144 1.53 4.50 -4.86
N PHE A 145 2.08 4.87 -6.01
CA PHE A 145 1.48 4.63 -7.32
C PHE A 145 2.06 3.36 -7.96
N TYR A 146 1.18 2.49 -8.44
CA TYR A 146 1.51 1.20 -9.04
C TYR A 146 0.89 1.09 -10.44
N ASP A 147 1.58 0.36 -11.31
CA ASP A 147 1.05 -0.07 -12.62
C ASP A 147 0.47 -1.49 -12.49
N GLY A 148 -0.44 -1.68 -11.54
CA GLY A 148 -1.09 -2.96 -11.26
C GLY A 148 -0.25 -3.97 -10.46
N ALA A 149 0.33 -3.53 -9.33
CA ALA A 149 1.07 -4.42 -8.44
C ALA A 149 0.12 -5.28 -7.59
N THR A 150 0.56 -6.48 -7.20
CA THR A 150 -0.16 -7.38 -6.28
C THR A 150 0.56 -7.55 -4.95
N GLU A 151 1.73 -6.93 -4.76
CA GLU A 151 2.46 -6.91 -3.49
C GLU A 151 3.44 -5.74 -3.46
N ASP A 152 3.74 -5.26 -2.25
CA ASP A 152 4.85 -4.35 -1.96
C ASP A 152 5.13 -4.38 -0.45
N GLY A 153 6.26 -3.83 -0.02
CA GLY A 153 6.69 -3.86 1.38
C GLY A 153 7.30 -2.57 1.87
N GLU A 154 7.47 -2.49 3.20
CA GLU A 154 8.07 -1.33 3.87
C GLU A 154 7.34 -0.01 3.60
N LEU A 155 6.03 -0.06 3.33
CA LEU A 155 5.20 1.13 3.16
C LEU A 155 5.01 1.83 4.50
N HIS A 156 5.01 3.16 4.49
CA HIS A 156 4.88 3.96 5.70
C HIS A 156 4.16 5.29 5.46
N ALA A 157 3.70 5.90 6.56
CA ALA A 157 3.14 7.25 6.55
C ALA A 157 4.25 8.32 6.42
N PRO A 158 3.93 9.57 6.02
CA PRO A 158 4.94 10.61 5.91
C PRO A 158 5.64 10.85 7.27
N PRO A 159 6.98 10.97 7.32
CA PRO A 159 7.69 11.30 8.54
C PRO A 159 7.24 12.62 9.16
N ASN A 160 7.17 12.68 10.49
CA ASN A 160 6.80 13.89 11.22
C ASN A 160 7.87 14.98 11.08
N VAL A 161 7.65 15.97 10.22
CA VAL A 161 8.59 17.10 10.02
C VAL A 161 8.33 18.28 10.96
N HIS A 162 7.20 18.30 11.67
CA HIS A 162 6.84 19.42 12.55
C HIS A 162 7.14 19.17 14.05
N TRP A 163 7.80 20.15 14.65
CA TRP A 163 8.09 20.30 16.08
C TRP A 163 6.91 20.80 16.92
N LYS A 164 5.71 20.95 16.33
CA LYS A 164 4.60 21.78 16.86
C LYS A 164 4.14 21.36 18.28
N TRP A 165 4.58 20.20 18.75
CA TRP A 165 4.37 19.73 20.11
C TRP A 165 5.66 19.09 20.63
N TRP A 166 6.17 19.58 21.76
CA TRP A 166 7.38 19.09 22.44
C TRP A 166 7.39 17.58 22.74
N PHE A 167 6.24 16.91 22.69
CA PHE A 167 6.09 15.47 22.91
C PHE A 167 6.18 14.61 21.63
N CYS A 168 6.09 15.21 20.43
CA CYS A 168 6.30 14.52 19.15
C CYS A 168 7.80 14.47 18.84
N LYS A 169 8.42 13.28 18.72
CA LYS A 169 9.78 13.18 18.17
C LYS A 169 9.78 13.62 16.70
N THR A 170 10.55 14.66 16.38
CA THR A 170 10.75 15.13 15.00
C THR A 170 11.56 14.10 14.21
N GLY A 171 11.23 13.91 12.94
CA GLY A 171 11.94 13.04 12.00
C GLY A 171 11.56 11.56 12.05
N GLY A 172 10.69 11.15 12.97
CA GLY A 172 10.22 9.76 13.05
C GLY A 172 9.05 9.49 12.09
N VAL A 173 9.03 8.28 11.52
CA VAL A 173 7.82 7.70 10.90
C VAL A 173 6.78 7.46 11.99
N PRO A 174 5.56 8.01 11.86
CA PRO A 174 4.49 7.78 12.83
C PRO A 174 3.88 6.38 12.66
N GLU A 175 3.18 5.92 13.68
CA GLU A 175 2.33 4.73 13.57
C GLU A 175 1.23 4.93 12.52
N ILE A 176 0.91 3.84 11.82
CA ILE A 176 -0.09 3.83 10.76
C ILE A 176 -1.48 3.72 11.39
N SER A 177 -2.34 4.69 11.04
CA SER A 177 -3.73 4.75 11.52
C SER A 177 -4.74 4.24 10.49
N HIS A 178 -4.43 4.43 9.20
CA HIS A 178 -5.30 4.02 8.11
C HIS A 178 -4.48 3.62 6.89
N ILE A 179 -4.97 2.60 6.19
CA ILE A 179 -4.49 2.18 4.88
C ILE A 179 -5.70 2.18 3.95
N ILE A 180 -5.55 2.74 2.75
CA ILE A 180 -6.59 2.68 1.72
C ILE A 180 -5.98 2.06 0.47
N PHE A 181 -6.54 0.94 0.05
CA PHE A 181 -6.24 0.32 -1.24
C PHE A 181 -7.23 0.83 -2.27
N CYS A 182 -6.72 1.29 -3.40
CA CYS A 182 -7.51 1.68 -4.55
C CYS A 182 -7.23 0.66 -5.67
N TYR A 183 -8.26 -0.04 -6.14
CA TYR A 183 -8.12 -1.16 -7.05
C TYR A 183 -9.25 -1.16 -8.09
N GLU A 184 -8.92 -1.54 -9.32
CA GLU A 184 -9.89 -1.77 -10.37
C GLU A 184 -10.20 -3.27 -10.44
N GLU A 185 -11.49 -3.62 -10.44
CA GLU A 185 -11.90 -5.01 -10.66
C GLU A 185 -11.50 -5.43 -12.08
N PRO A 186 -10.97 -6.66 -12.25
CA PRO A 186 -10.67 -7.15 -13.58
C PRO A 186 -11.97 -7.26 -14.36
N VAL A 187 -12.08 -6.52 -15.47
CA VAL A 187 -13.22 -6.63 -16.36
C VAL A 187 -13.31 -8.09 -16.80
N PRO A 188 -14.40 -8.83 -16.49
CA PRO A 188 -14.52 -10.20 -16.93
C PRO A 188 -14.43 -10.21 -18.45
N PRO A 189 -13.77 -11.21 -19.07
CA PRO A 189 -13.64 -11.25 -20.51
C PRO A 189 -15.05 -11.18 -21.10
N VAL A 190 -15.33 -10.09 -21.84
CA VAL A 190 -16.60 -9.96 -22.54
C VAL A 190 -16.69 -11.19 -23.44
N PRO A 191 -17.75 -12.01 -23.34
CA PRO A 191 -17.90 -13.15 -24.24
C PRO A 191 -17.84 -12.59 -25.65
N GLU A 192 -16.80 -12.98 -26.36
CA GLU A 192 -16.45 -12.38 -27.64
C GLU A 192 -17.69 -12.43 -28.56
N PHE A 193 -18.03 -11.31 -29.20
CA PHE A 193 -19.17 -11.20 -30.11
C PHE A 193 -19.29 -12.37 -31.11
N PRO A 194 -18.20 -13.00 -31.63
CA PRO A 194 -18.30 -14.19 -32.45
C PRO A 194 -19.05 -15.33 -31.79
N THR A 195 -18.88 -15.55 -30.48
CA THR A 195 -19.54 -16.64 -29.75
C THR A 195 -21.03 -16.39 -29.61
N LEU A 196 -21.43 -15.17 -29.23
CA LEU A 196 -22.85 -14.81 -29.17
C LEU A 196 -23.48 -14.81 -30.57
N THR A 197 -22.75 -14.37 -31.58
CA THR A 197 -23.20 -14.40 -32.98
C THR A 197 -23.35 -15.83 -33.49
N LEU A 198 -22.38 -16.71 -33.21
CA LEU A 198 -22.42 -18.12 -33.58
C LEU A 198 -23.56 -18.86 -32.88
N ILE A 199 -23.79 -18.60 -31.59
CA ILE A 199 -24.94 -19.14 -30.85
C ILE A 199 -26.24 -18.62 -31.49
N GLY A 200 -26.34 -17.33 -31.77
CA GLY A 200 -27.51 -16.71 -32.41
C GLY A 200 -27.80 -17.31 -33.79
N VAL A 201 -26.80 -17.38 -34.68
CA VAL A 201 -26.90 -17.98 -36.01
C VAL A 201 -27.22 -19.47 -35.92
N GLY A 202 -26.62 -20.18 -34.95
CA GLY A 202 -26.89 -21.59 -34.69
C GLY A 202 -28.34 -21.85 -34.29
N ILE A 203 -28.91 -21.04 -33.38
CA ILE A 203 -30.31 -21.14 -32.95
C ILE A 203 -31.26 -20.85 -34.12
N VAL A 204 -31.00 -19.77 -34.87
CA VAL A 204 -31.82 -19.41 -36.03
C VAL A 204 -31.75 -20.49 -37.12
N GLY A 205 -30.55 -21.01 -37.40
CA GLY A 205 -30.32 -22.08 -38.37
C GLY A 205 -31.03 -23.38 -38.00
N LEU A 206 -30.93 -23.81 -36.73
CA LEU A 206 -31.65 -24.98 -36.22
C LEU A 206 -33.17 -24.80 -36.28
N GLY A 207 -33.67 -23.63 -35.89
CA GLY A 207 -35.10 -23.29 -35.99
C GLY A 207 -35.61 -23.36 -37.43
N GLY A 208 -34.86 -22.78 -38.38
CA GLY A 208 -35.18 -22.84 -39.81
C GLY A 208 -35.16 -24.27 -40.36
N PHE A 209 -34.16 -25.07 -39.98
CA PHE A 209 -34.07 -26.47 -40.39
C PHE A 209 -35.24 -27.32 -39.85
N ALA A 210 -35.58 -27.17 -38.56
CA ALA A 210 -36.69 -27.87 -37.95
C ALA A 210 -38.03 -27.52 -38.62
N TRP A 211 -38.26 -26.22 -38.87
CA TRP A 211 -39.44 -25.74 -39.59
C TRP A 211 -39.53 -26.33 -41.00
N PHE A 212 -38.42 -26.36 -41.74
CA PHE A 212 -38.36 -26.96 -43.07
C PHE A 212 -38.67 -28.46 -43.05
N ARG A 213 -38.14 -29.20 -42.07
CA ARG A 213 -38.41 -30.64 -41.88
C ARG A 213 -39.88 -30.92 -41.61
N LEU A 214 -40.53 -30.13 -40.76
CA LEU A 214 -41.94 -30.30 -40.41
C LEU A 214 -42.90 -30.01 -41.58
N ARG A 215 -42.48 -29.20 -42.56
CA ARG A 215 -43.29 -28.84 -43.73
C ARG A 215 -43.12 -29.76 -44.94
N ARG A 216 -42.28 -30.80 -44.89
CA ARG A 216 -42.19 -31.71 -46.02
C ARG A 216 -43.54 -32.40 -46.24
N PRO A 217 -44.17 -32.25 -47.42
CA PRO A 217 -45.39 -33.00 -47.72
C PRO A 217 -45.06 -34.48 -47.59
N LYS A 218 -45.86 -35.21 -46.80
CA LYS A 218 -45.77 -36.67 -46.75
C LYS A 218 -46.01 -37.14 -48.19
N GLY A 219 -44.96 -37.69 -48.80
CA GLY A 219 -45.04 -38.18 -50.17
C GLY A 219 -46.27 -39.06 -50.29
N THR A 220 -47.17 -38.69 -51.19
CA THR A 220 -48.33 -39.50 -51.53
C THR A 220 -47.77 -40.83 -52.00
N THR A 221 -47.97 -41.88 -51.23
CA THR A 221 -47.60 -43.24 -51.61
C THR A 221 -48.42 -43.60 -52.84
N GLU A 222 -47.81 -43.48 -54.02
CA GLU A 222 -48.40 -44.04 -55.24
C GLU A 222 -48.28 -45.56 -55.15
N ASN A 223 -49.42 -46.21 -54.96
CA ASN A 223 -49.54 -47.65 -55.10
C ASN A 223 -49.35 -47.99 -56.58
N ILE A 224 -48.22 -48.59 -56.91
CA ILE A 224 -48.00 -49.22 -58.21
C ILE A 224 -48.67 -50.59 -58.13
N GLU A 225 -49.88 -50.71 -58.70
CA GLU A 225 -50.48 -52.02 -58.98
C GLU A 225 -49.73 -52.65 -60.16
N LEU A 226 -49.15 -53.83 -59.90
CA LEU A 226 -48.48 -54.70 -60.87
C LEU A 226 -49.48 -55.66 -61.52
#